data_AF-A0A8B6F1A4-F1
#
_entry.id   AF-A0A8B6F1A4-F1
#
_cell.length_a   1.000
_cell.length_b   1.000
_cell.length_c   1.000
_cell.angle_alpha   90.00
_cell.angle_beta   90.00
_cell.angle_gamma   90.00
#
_symmetry.space_group_name_H-M   'P 1'
#
loop_
_entity.id
_entity.type
_entity.pdbx_description
1 polymer ?
#
loop_
_entity_poly.entity_id
_entity_poly.type
_entity_poly.pdbx_seq_one_letter_code
_entity_poly.pdbx_strand_id
1 'polypeptide(L)'
;MAKMNKKKFNIKGVFDGIRFSVGAQQKSENEIEETLRTDHFQVCNTVRHGFPYQPTAVAFDPVQHLLAIGTKTGWLRLYPY
;
A
#
# COMPACT_ATOMS: atom_id res chain seq x y z
N MET A 1 -65.93 -37.32 -29.92
CA MET A 1 -65.18 -36.25 -29.20
C MET A 1 -63.71 -36.65 -29.15
N ALA A 2 -62.82 -35.74 -29.58
CA ALA A 2 -61.43 -36.02 -29.94
C ALA A 2 -60.48 -36.27 -28.75
N LYS A 3 -59.51 -37.15 -28.94
CA LYS A 3 -58.46 -37.49 -27.96
C LYS A 3 -57.25 -36.60 -28.20
N MET A 4 -56.91 -35.74 -27.24
CA MET A 4 -55.80 -34.78 -27.36
C MET A 4 -54.56 -35.27 -26.58
N ASN A 5 -53.50 -35.66 -27.30
CA ASN A 5 -52.23 -36.07 -26.71
C ASN A 5 -51.32 -34.85 -26.47
N LYS A 6 -51.01 -34.56 -25.21
CA LYS A 6 -50.02 -33.54 -24.84
C LYS A 6 -48.61 -34.15 -24.92
N LYS A 7 -47.77 -33.70 -25.85
CA LYS A 7 -46.33 -34.02 -25.88
C LYS A 7 -45.67 -33.48 -24.60
N LYS A 8 -45.13 -34.37 -23.77
CA LYS A 8 -44.29 -34.02 -22.62
C LYS A 8 -42.98 -33.42 -23.13
N PHE A 9 -42.84 -32.10 -23.02
CA PHE A 9 -41.55 -31.44 -23.17
C PHE A 9 -40.70 -31.71 -21.94
N ASN A 10 -39.50 -32.26 -22.14
CA ASN A 10 -38.56 -32.63 -21.08
C ASN A 10 -37.50 -31.52 -20.94
N ILE A 11 -37.55 -30.75 -19.86
CA ILE A 11 -36.72 -29.55 -19.60
C ILE A 11 -35.28 -29.91 -19.17
N LYS A 12 -34.94 -31.20 -19.03
CA LYS A 12 -33.64 -31.62 -18.50
C LYS A 12 -32.42 -31.21 -19.33
N GLY A 13 -32.59 -30.89 -20.63
CA GLY A 13 -31.49 -30.50 -21.52
C GLY A 13 -31.16 -29.00 -21.55
N VAL A 14 -32.02 -28.12 -21.02
CA VAL A 14 -31.81 -26.66 -21.11
C VAL A 14 -30.88 -26.14 -20.00
N PHE A 15 -30.79 -26.85 -18.88
CA PHE A 15 -29.96 -26.44 -17.74
C PHE A 15 -28.47 -26.79 -17.90
N ASP A 16 -28.11 -27.65 -18.85
CA ASP A 16 -26.71 -28.04 -19.05
C ASP A 16 -25.89 -26.92 -19.74
N GLY A 17 -26.56 -26.02 -20.48
CA GLY A 17 -25.94 -24.85 -21.10
C GLY A 17 -25.71 -23.66 -20.17
N ILE A 18 -26.28 -23.65 -18.96
CA ILE A 18 -26.17 -22.52 -18.01
C ILE A 18 -24.98 -22.70 -17.05
N ARG A 19 -24.45 -23.92 -16.91
CA ARG A 19 -23.31 -24.19 -16.01
C ARG A 19 -21.97 -23.69 -16.55
N PHE A 20 -21.88 -23.37 -17.83
CA PHE A 20 -20.63 -22.89 -18.46
C PHE A 20 -20.51 -21.36 -18.54
N SER A 21 -21.57 -20.59 -18.28
CA SER A 21 -21.53 -19.12 -18.39
C SER A 21 -21.03 -18.39 -17.14
N VAL A 22 -20.75 -19.11 -16.06
CA VAL A 22 -19.85 -18.61 -15.02
C VAL A 22 -18.56 -19.39 -15.17
N GLY A 23 -17.74 -18.95 -16.13
CA GLY A 23 -16.33 -19.35 -16.13
C GLY A 23 -15.82 -19.22 -14.71
N ALA A 24 -15.20 -20.28 -14.19
CA ALA A 24 -14.56 -20.24 -12.88
C ALA A 24 -13.79 -18.91 -12.84
N GLN A 25 -14.25 -17.97 -12.00
CA GLN A 25 -13.54 -16.73 -11.82
C GLN A 25 -12.12 -17.16 -11.46
N GLN A 26 -11.18 -16.94 -12.39
CA GLN A 26 -9.78 -16.92 -12.04
C GLN A 26 -9.75 -16.01 -10.83
N LYS A 27 -9.42 -16.57 -9.66
CA LYS A 27 -9.12 -15.80 -8.47
C LYS A 27 -8.18 -14.71 -8.96
N SER A 28 -8.68 -13.48 -9.01
CA SER A 28 -7.88 -12.35 -9.43
C SER A 28 -6.67 -12.36 -8.52
N GLU A 29 -5.49 -12.55 -9.10
CA GLU A 29 -4.21 -12.67 -8.39
C GLU A 29 -3.93 -11.43 -7.50
N ASN A 30 -4.70 -10.35 -7.71
CA ASN A 30 -4.72 -9.13 -6.94
C ASN A 30 -5.99 -9.03 -6.06
N GLU A 31 -6.18 -9.93 -5.10
CA GLU A 31 -7.13 -9.67 -4.01
C GLU A 31 -6.47 -8.62 -3.11
N ILE A 32 -6.92 -7.36 -3.24
CA ILE A 32 -6.40 -6.25 -2.46
C ILE A 32 -6.81 -6.50 -1.00
N GLU A 33 -5.85 -6.74 -0.13
CA GLU A 33 -6.11 -6.88 1.30
C GLU A 33 -6.48 -5.50 1.88
N GLU A 34 -7.77 -5.28 2.11
CA GLU A 34 -8.30 -3.99 2.60
C GLU A 34 -8.06 -3.78 4.11
N THR A 35 -7.71 -4.85 4.84
CA THR A 35 -7.49 -4.80 6.30
C THR A 35 -6.03 -4.55 6.62
N LEU A 36 -5.76 -3.38 7.20
CA LEU A 36 -4.42 -3.04 7.65
C LEU A 36 -4.05 -3.80 8.94
N ARG A 37 -2.82 -4.31 9.00
CA ARG A 37 -2.25 -5.01 10.16
C ARG A 37 -1.18 -4.13 10.83
N THR A 38 -0.86 -4.41 12.08
CA THR A 38 0.19 -3.67 12.82
C THR A 38 1.54 -3.72 12.10
N ASP A 39 1.86 -4.84 11.46
CA ASP A 39 3.11 -5.04 10.72
C ASP A 39 3.23 -4.15 9.46
N HIS A 40 2.14 -3.51 9.02
CA HIS A 40 2.16 -2.52 7.94
C HIS A 40 2.62 -1.14 8.41
N PHE A 41 2.75 -0.94 9.73
CA PHE A 41 3.10 0.35 10.32
C PHE A 41 4.34 0.23 11.19
N GLN A 42 5.21 1.23 11.06
CA GLN A 42 6.32 1.42 11.98
C GLN A 42 6.39 2.88 12.40
N VAL A 43 6.43 3.11 13.71
CA VAL A 43 6.77 4.42 14.26
C VAL A 43 8.28 4.55 14.25
N CYS A 44 8.80 5.49 13.48
CA CYS A 44 10.21 5.85 13.50
C CYS A 44 10.37 7.36 13.75
N ASN A 45 11.42 7.73 14.48
CA ASN A 45 11.82 9.12 14.55
C ASN A 45 12.40 9.53 13.21
N THR A 46 11.88 10.63 12.67
CA THR A 46 12.37 11.22 11.43
C THR A 46 13.49 12.21 11.73
N VAL A 47 13.66 13.23 10.88
CA VAL A 47 14.69 14.25 11.04
C VAL A 47 14.29 15.31 12.07
N ARG A 48 15.28 15.91 12.74
CA ARG A 48 15.05 17.05 13.63
C ARG A 48 15.11 18.35 12.84
N HIS A 49 13.98 19.06 12.75
CA HIS A 49 13.90 20.39 12.14
C HIS A 49 14.43 21.49 13.08
N GLY A 50 14.59 22.69 12.53
CA GLY A 50 14.98 23.90 13.26
C GLY A 50 16.46 23.96 13.67
N PHE A 51 16.77 25.00 14.45
CA PHE A 51 18.12 25.29 14.90
C PHE A 51 18.50 24.43 16.13
N PRO A 52 19.77 24.01 16.28
CA PRO A 52 20.18 23.19 17.42
C PRO A 52 20.01 23.95 18.74
N TYR A 53 19.57 23.23 19.79
CA TYR A 53 19.51 23.78 21.14
C TYR A 53 20.91 23.93 21.73
N GLN A 54 21.20 25.09 22.35
CA GLN A 54 22.50 25.43 22.96
C GLN A 54 23.69 25.20 22.02
N PRO A 55 23.76 25.92 20.88
CA PRO A 55 24.94 25.91 20.03
C PRO A 55 26.14 26.47 20.81
N THR A 56 27.32 25.89 20.60
CA THR A 56 28.56 26.32 21.25
C THR A 56 29.70 26.56 20.28
N ALA A 57 29.63 25.99 19.07
CA ALA A 57 30.66 26.15 18.05
C ALA A 57 30.05 26.15 16.65
N VAL A 58 30.74 26.82 15.71
CA VAL A 58 30.38 26.88 14.29
C VAL A 58 31.64 26.82 13.43
N ALA A 59 31.56 26.14 12.29
CA ALA A 59 32.60 26.11 11.27
C ALA A 59 31.96 26.05 9.88
N PHE A 60 32.60 26.68 8.90
CA PHE A 60 32.17 26.67 7.50
C PHE A 60 33.29 26.19 6.58
N ASP A 61 32.96 25.26 5.68
CA ASP A 61 33.85 24.84 4.59
C ASP A 61 33.40 25.49 3.26
N PRO A 62 34.18 26.43 2.69
CA PRO A 62 33.83 27.12 1.46
C PRO A 62 33.96 26.25 0.21
N VAL A 63 34.72 25.15 0.24
CA VAL A 63 34.91 24.28 -0.93
C VAL A 63 33.70 23.36 -1.11
N GLN A 64 33.23 22.80 -0.01
CA GLN A 64 32.08 21.89 -0.01
C GLN A 64 30.75 22.59 0.23
N HIS A 65 30.76 23.88 0.57
CA HIS A 65 29.60 24.64 0.99
C HIS A 65 28.84 23.96 2.13
N LEU A 66 29.58 23.64 3.20
CA LEU A 66 29.02 22.96 4.37
C LEU A 66 29.17 23.81 5.63
N LEU A 67 28.08 23.96 6.37
CA LEU A 67 28.03 24.59 7.68
C LEU A 67 27.92 23.52 8.77
N ALA A 68 28.89 23.49 9.69
CA ALA A 68 28.90 22.61 10.84
C ALA A 68 28.60 23.40 12.12
N ILE A 69 27.62 22.94 12.91
CA ILE A 69 27.24 23.54 14.21
C ILE A 69 27.36 22.49 15.31
N GLY A 70 28.19 22.77 16.31
CA GLY A 70 28.35 21.94 17.51
C GLY A 70 27.47 22.46 18.67
N THR A 71 26.93 21.55 19.48
CA THR A 71 26.12 21.88 20.67
C THR A 71 26.83 21.56 21.97
N LYS A 72 26.39 22.17 23.08
CA LYS A 72 26.90 21.91 24.44
C LYS A 72 26.80 20.43 24.85
N THR A 73 25.81 19.72 24.32
CA THR A 73 25.57 18.30 24.55
C THR A 73 26.46 17.38 23.72
N GLY A 74 27.38 17.93 22.91
CA GLY A 74 28.33 17.16 22.10
C GLY A 74 27.80 16.71 20.74
N TRP A 75 26.65 17.21 20.30
CA TRP A 75 26.10 16.89 18.97
C TRP A 75 26.67 17.82 17.91
N LEU A 76 26.90 17.27 16.71
CA LEU A 76 27.28 18.03 15.52
C LEU A 76 26.13 17.98 14.49
N ARG A 77 25.72 19.13 13.98
CA ARG A 77 24.77 19.23 12.85
C ARG A 77 25.47 19.82 11.63
N LEU A 78 25.33 19.15 10.50
CA LEU A 78 25.80 19.61 9.19
C LEU A 78 24.62 20.14 8.39
N TYR A 79 24.77 21.33 7.84
CA TYR A 79 23.81 21.98 6.97
C TYR A 79 24.48 22.22 5.62
N PRO A 80 23.88 21.78 4.50
CA PRO A 80 24.28 22.25 3.19
C PRO A 80 23.97 23.75 3.08
N TYR A 81 24.91 24.50 2.52
CA TYR A 81 24.80 25.94 2.28
C TYR A 81 24.69 26.23 0.78
#